data_AF-A0A932R8W3-F1
#
_entry.id   AF-A0A932R8W3-F1
#
_cell.length_a   1.000
_cell.length_b   1.000
_cell.length_c   1.000
_cell.angle_alpha   90.00
_cell.angle_beta   90.00
_cell.angle_gamma   90.00
#
_symmetry.space_group_name_H-M   'P 1'
#
loop_
_entity.id
_entity.type
_entity.pdbx_description
1 polymer ?
#
loop_
_entity_poly.entity_id
_entity_poly.type
_entity_poly.pdbx_seq_one_letter_code
_entity_poly.pdbx_strand_id
1 'polypeptide(L)'
;GRPLTSLALVCFPEKGDLDILDRILAGGLSKMMEAECAVVGGHSIRDEETKFGYSVTGLIHPQRVLANKGAQPGDRLLFTKALGTGVISTAIKKGTAKQSWIDAAVKSMTTLNKTAGEVITGVRTSDAHVGAGAPTRTAERSSAVHALTDVTGFGLIGHAREMALASDVSLVFHAAKIPLLEGALDCVRADNIPGGLKANREFAECLVEYEDGICDELKTILFDPQTAGGLLISVASENSAELTGALKAAGVPAVEIGEVLARTKPVIRVAS
;
A
#
# COMPACT_ATOMS: atom_id res chain seq x y z
N GLY A 1 -10.88 7.86 -0.11
CA GLY A 1 -11.93 8.63 -0.81
C GLY A 1 -12.40 7.86 -2.03
N ARG A 2 -13.37 8.38 -2.77
CA ARG A 2 -13.89 7.79 -4.00
C ARG A 2 -13.32 8.50 -5.23
N PRO A 3 -12.57 7.84 -6.11
CA PRO A 3 -12.10 8.45 -7.36
C PRO A 3 -13.30 8.75 -8.28
N LEU A 4 -13.23 9.85 -9.04
CA LEU A 4 -14.29 10.26 -9.98
C LEU A 4 -13.77 10.40 -11.40
N THR A 5 -12.73 11.21 -11.56
CA THR A 5 -12.16 11.56 -12.85
C THR A 5 -10.65 11.46 -12.80
N SER A 6 -10.05 11.16 -13.95
CA SER A 6 -8.61 11.10 -14.11
C SER A 6 -8.16 11.66 -15.46
N LEU A 7 -6.94 12.18 -15.48
CA LEU A 7 -6.23 12.60 -16.67
C LEU A 7 -4.98 11.72 -16.82
N ALA A 8 -4.83 11.07 -17.98
CA ALA A 8 -3.65 10.27 -18.27
C ALA A 8 -2.42 11.15 -18.49
N LEU A 9 -1.27 10.74 -17.96
CA LEU A 9 0.02 11.37 -18.19
C LEU A 9 0.93 10.33 -18.85
N VAL A 10 1.40 10.65 -20.05
CA VAL A 10 2.18 9.73 -20.88
C VAL A 10 3.48 10.41 -21.27
N CYS A 11 4.61 9.82 -20.94
CA CYS A 11 5.89 10.14 -21.55
C CYS A 11 6.34 8.92 -22.36
N PHE A 12 6.57 9.09 -23.66
CA PHE A 12 6.88 7.97 -24.55
C PHE A 12 7.94 8.34 -25.60
N PRO A 13 8.82 7.40 -26.01
CA PRO A 13 9.85 7.68 -27.01
C PRO A 13 9.25 8.03 -28.37
N GLU A 14 9.82 9.04 -29.05
CA GLU A 14 9.35 9.46 -30.38
C GLU A 14 9.42 8.34 -31.42
N LYS A 15 10.40 7.45 -31.28
CA LYS A 15 10.59 6.27 -32.13
C LYS A 15 10.13 4.97 -31.46
N GLY A 16 9.35 5.07 -30.38
CA GLY A 16 8.82 3.91 -29.67
C GLY A 16 7.73 3.20 -30.47
N ASP A 17 7.51 1.93 -30.15
CA ASP A 17 6.46 1.11 -30.76
C ASP A 17 5.08 1.55 -30.27
N LEU A 18 4.22 2.00 -31.19
CA LEU A 18 2.87 2.46 -30.87
C LEU A 18 1.97 1.33 -30.38
N ASP A 19 2.21 0.08 -30.80
CA ASP A 19 1.43 -1.06 -30.31
C ASP A 19 1.71 -1.29 -28.82
N ILE A 20 2.94 -1.02 -28.36
CA ILE A 20 3.29 -1.06 -26.93
C ILE A 20 2.55 0.06 -26.19
N LEU A 21 2.53 1.27 -26.74
CA LEU A 21 1.83 2.40 -26.13
C LEU A 21 0.33 2.11 -25.99
N ASP A 22 -0.31 1.61 -27.05
CA ASP A 22 -1.73 1.26 -27.04
C ASP A 22 -2.06 0.23 -25.96
N ARG A 23 -1.19 -0.77 -25.76
CA ARG A 23 -1.35 -1.77 -24.70
C ARG A 23 -1.19 -1.18 -23.29
N ILE A 24 -0.27 -0.23 -23.10
CA ILE A 24 -0.12 0.49 -21.82
C ILE A 24 -1.39 1.28 -21.51
N LEU A 25 -1.89 2.03 -22.49
CA LEU A 25 -3.12 2.84 -22.35
C LEU A 25 -4.34 1.96 -22.08
N ALA A 26 -4.48 0.85 -22.80
CA ALA A 26 -5.58 -0.12 -22.60
C ALA A 26 -5.54 -0.74 -21.20
N GLY A 27 -4.35 -1.11 -20.70
CA GLY A 27 -4.17 -1.65 -19.35
C GLY A 27 -4.54 -0.63 -18.27
N GLY A 28 -4.08 0.61 -18.41
CA GLY A 28 -4.43 1.70 -17.50
C GLY A 28 -5.94 2.00 -17.51
N LEU A 29 -6.55 2.09 -18.70
CA LEU A 29 -7.98 2.33 -18.85
C LEU A 29 -8.80 1.22 -18.20
N SER A 30 -8.41 -0.05 -18.39
CA SER A 30 -9.08 -1.19 -17.75
C SER A 30 -9.11 -1.06 -16.22
N LYS A 31 -8.01 -0.58 -15.60
CA LYS A 31 -7.95 -0.36 -14.15
C LYS A 31 -8.76 0.85 -13.70
N MET A 32 -8.83 1.91 -14.51
CA MET A 32 -9.71 3.06 -14.23
C MET A 32 -11.19 2.69 -14.31
N MET A 33 -11.57 1.84 -15.26
CA MET A 33 -12.92 1.27 -15.33
C MET A 33 -13.25 0.43 -14.10
N GLU A 34 -12.33 -0.45 -13.66
CA GLU A 34 -12.48 -1.23 -12.42
C GLU A 34 -12.64 -0.32 -11.18
N ALA A 35 -11.92 0.80 -11.16
CA ALA A 35 -12.00 1.81 -10.11
C ALA A 35 -13.27 2.69 -10.18
N GLU A 36 -14.10 2.54 -11.21
CA GLU A 36 -15.24 3.44 -11.50
C GLU A 36 -14.82 4.91 -11.64
N CYS A 37 -13.62 5.14 -12.19
CA CYS A 37 -13.03 6.45 -12.41
C CYS A 37 -13.02 6.77 -13.91
N ALA A 38 -13.64 7.87 -14.32
CA ALA A 38 -13.69 8.28 -15.73
C ALA A 38 -12.33 8.84 -16.17
N VAL A 39 -11.76 8.31 -17.25
CA VAL A 39 -10.62 8.94 -17.93
C VAL A 39 -11.17 10.02 -18.87
N VAL A 40 -11.00 11.29 -18.50
CA VAL A 40 -11.64 12.42 -19.22
C VAL A 40 -10.69 13.14 -20.19
N GLY A 41 -9.47 12.63 -20.34
CA GLY A 41 -8.44 13.17 -21.22
C GLY A 41 -7.04 12.79 -20.75
N GLY A 42 -6.04 13.54 -21.22
CA GLY A 42 -4.67 13.36 -20.80
C GLY A 42 -3.70 14.28 -21.53
N HIS A 43 -2.42 14.11 -21.24
CA HIS A 43 -1.33 14.80 -21.92
C HIS A 43 -0.19 13.83 -22.21
N SER A 44 0.42 13.97 -23.39
CA SER A 44 1.53 13.15 -23.85
C SER A 44 2.76 14.02 -24.13
N ILE A 45 3.92 13.58 -23.64
CA ILE A 45 5.23 14.24 -23.77
C ILE A 45 6.19 13.27 -24.47
N ARG A 46 7.04 13.79 -25.36
CA ARG A 46 8.13 13.00 -25.95
C ARG A 46 9.26 12.89 -24.93
N ASP A 47 9.68 11.68 -24.64
CA ASP A 47 10.73 11.38 -23.65
C ASP A 47 11.40 10.05 -24.02
N GLU A 48 12.72 9.96 -23.91
CA GLU A 48 13.46 8.72 -24.18
C GLU A 48 13.08 7.60 -23.19
N GLU A 49 12.67 7.95 -21.97
CA GLU A 49 12.22 6.99 -20.97
C GLU A 49 10.69 6.98 -20.87
N THR A 50 10.12 5.77 -21.02
CA THR A 50 8.67 5.58 -20.86
C THR A 50 8.22 5.82 -19.43
N LYS A 51 7.27 6.73 -19.24
CA LYS A 51 6.61 7.01 -17.95
C LYS A 51 5.11 7.09 -18.18
N PHE A 52 4.34 6.46 -17.31
CA PHE A 52 2.88 6.44 -17.44
C PHE A 52 2.23 6.54 -16.07
N GLY A 53 1.15 7.32 -15.99
CA GLY A 53 0.39 7.47 -14.77
C GLY A 53 -0.87 8.30 -14.97
N TYR A 54 -1.50 8.65 -13.87
CA TYR A 54 -2.73 9.43 -13.87
C TYR A 54 -2.69 10.52 -12.80
N SER A 55 -3.25 11.68 -13.13
CA SER A 55 -3.74 12.63 -12.13
C SER A 55 -5.19 12.27 -11.82
N VAL A 56 -5.53 12.01 -10.56
CA VAL A 56 -6.85 11.52 -10.15
C VAL A 56 -7.52 12.52 -9.21
N THR A 57 -8.78 12.85 -9.50
CA THR A 57 -9.64 13.66 -8.63
C THR A 57 -10.73 12.78 -8.03
N GLY A 58 -10.99 12.95 -6.73
CA GLY A 58 -11.99 12.18 -6.00
C GLY A 58 -12.74 12.99 -4.96
N LEU A 59 -13.75 12.36 -4.35
CA LEU A 59 -14.55 12.94 -3.27
C LEU A 59 -14.33 12.20 -1.95
N ILE A 60 -14.43 12.94 -0.86
CA ILE A 60 -14.50 12.40 0.49
C ILE A 60 -15.30 13.37 1.36
N HIS A 61 -16.09 12.83 2.29
CA HIS A 61 -16.75 13.69 3.27
C HIS A 61 -15.67 14.33 4.18
N PRO A 62 -15.68 15.65 4.42
CA PRO A 62 -14.59 16.32 5.16
C PRO A 62 -14.33 15.74 6.56
N GLN A 63 -15.38 15.27 7.25
CA GLN A 63 -15.26 14.64 8.57
C GLN A 63 -14.84 13.16 8.54
N ARG A 64 -14.66 12.57 7.34
CA ARG A 64 -14.25 11.17 7.16
C ARG A 64 -12.88 11.05 6.48
N VAL A 65 -12.10 12.14 6.49
CA VAL A 65 -10.73 12.13 5.98
C VAL A 65 -9.87 11.34 6.96
N LEU A 66 -9.38 10.19 6.51
CA LEU A 66 -8.37 9.41 7.22
C LEU A 66 -6.99 9.87 6.75
N ALA A 67 -6.21 10.44 7.66
CA ALA A 67 -4.85 10.87 7.41
C ALA A 67 -3.85 9.77 7.81
N ASN A 68 -2.59 9.91 7.41
CA ASN A 68 -1.49 9.12 7.95
C ASN A 68 -1.12 9.53 9.39
N LYS A 69 -1.89 10.43 10.01
CA LYS A 69 -1.76 10.91 11.38
C LYS A 69 -3.02 10.59 12.16
N GLY A 70 -2.85 10.24 13.43
CA GLY A 70 -3.93 10.06 14.40
C GLY A 70 -3.88 8.72 15.12
N ALA A 71 -2.91 7.85 14.80
CA ALA A 71 -2.70 6.57 15.48
C ALA A 71 -2.58 6.77 16.99
N GLN A 72 -3.19 5.88 17.77
CA GLN A 72 -3.28 6.01 19.22
C GLN A 72 -2.63 4.81 19.92
N PRO A 73 -2.00 5.01 21.09
CA PRO A 73 -1.56 3.89 21.92
C PRO A 73 -2.70 2.90 22.20
N GLY A 74 -2.44 1.62 21.97
CA GLY A 74 -3.45 0.54 22.07
C GLY A 74 -4.04 0.11 20.73
N ASP A 75 -3.87 0.90 19.66
CA ASP A 75 -4.33 0.50 18.33
C ASP A 75 -3.62 -0.78 17.85
N ARG A 76 -4.32 -1.53 16.99
CA ARG A 76 -3.75 -2.63 16.20
C ARG A 76 -3.39 -2.12 14.81
N LEU A 77 -2.33 -2.67 14.24
CA LEU A 77 -1.88 -2.37 12.89
C LEU A 77 -2.32 -3.48 11.92
N LEU A 78 -3.18 -3.14 10.96
CA LEU A 78 -3.59 -4.03 9.88
C LEU A 78 -2.85 -3.70 8.59
N PHE A 79 -2.58 -4.72 7.78
CA PHE A 79 -1.94 -4.59 6.48
C PHE A 79 -2.63 -5.44 5.41
N THR A 80 -2.84 -4.88 4.21
CA THR A 80 -3.77 -5.47 3.23
C THR A 80 -3.13 -6.14 2.01
N LYS A 81 -1.81 -6.03 1.83
CA LYS A 81 -1.07 -6.72 0.74
C LYS A 81 0.27 -7.22 1.24
N ALA A 82 0.79 -8.26 0.61
CA ALA A 82 2.09 -8.80 0.94
C ALA A 82 3.24 -7.93 0.38
N LEU A 83 4.39 -7.91 1.09
CA LEU A 83 5.60 -7.20 0.67
C LEU A 83 6.44 -8.00 -0.33
N GLY A 84 7.26 -7.29 -1.11
CA GLY A 84 8.30 -7.88 -1.95
C GLY A 84 8.25 -7.50 -3.43
N THR A 85 7.38 -6.58 -3.83
CA THR A 85 7.22 -6.21 -5.24
C THR A 85 8.48 -5.58 -5.84
N GLY A 86 9.29 -4.85 -5.06
CA GLY A 86 10.51 -4.19 -5.54
C GLY A 86 11.66 -5.17 -5.80
N VAL A 87 11.90 -6.09 -4.87
CA VAL A 87 12.91 -7.16 -5.05
C VAL A 87 12.53 -8.12 -6.18
N ILE A 88 11.25 -8.47 -6.31
CA ILE A 88 10.76 -9.30 -7.43
C ILE A 88 10.91 -8.54 -8.75
N SER A 89 10.55 -7.25 -8.81
CA SER A 89 10.75 -6.43 -10.01
C SER A 89 12.23 -6.34 -10.42
N THR A 90 13.13 -6.33 -9.45
CA THR A 90 14.58 -6.37 -9.70
C THR A 90 15.01 -7.72 -10.27
N ALA A 91 14.49 -8.82 -9.75
CA ALA A 91 14.72 -10.16 -10.29
C ALA A 91 14.16 -10.31 -11.73
N ILE A 92 13.02 -9.69 -12.04
CA ILE A 92 12.47 -9.63 -13.41
C ILE A 92 13.44 -8.93 -14.36
N LYS A 93 13.94 -7.75 -13.99
CA LYS A 93 14.91 -7.00 -14.79
C LYS A 93 16.20 -7.77 -15.05
N LYS A 94 16.61 -8.62 -14.11
CA LYS A 94 17.80 -9.48 -14.23
C LYS A 94 17.51 -10.84 -14.90
N GLY A 95 16.26 -11.15 -15.24
CA GLY A 95 15.88 -12.43 -15.86
C GLY A 95 15.98 -13.63 -14.92
N THR A 96 15.93 -13.44 -13.60
CA THR A 96 16.09 -14.49 -12.58
C THR A 96 14.81 -14.83 -11.82
N ALA A 97 13.71 -14.11 -12.07
CA ALA A 97 12.42 -14.36 -11.42
C ALA A 97 11.71 -15.59 -11.99
N LYS A 98 11.15 -16.43 -11.11
CA LYS A 98 10.24 -17.52 -11.51
C LYS A 98 8.89 -16.97 -11.94
N GLN A 99 8.20 -17.67 -12.85
CA GLN A 99 6.89 -17.24 -13.33
C GLN A 99 5.87 -17.08 -12.20
N SER A 100 5.84 -17.97 -11.20
CA SER A 100 4.95 -17.85 -10.03
C SER A 100 5.16 -16.56 -9.24
N TRP A 101 6.42 -16.11 -9.11
CA TRP A 101 6.77 -14.87 -8.41
C TRP A 101 6.30 -13.65 -9.20
N ILE A 102 6.46 -13.69 -10.52
CA ILE A 102 5.97 -12.65 -11.44
C ILE A 102 4.46 -12.55 -11.33
N ASP A 103 3.75 -13.67 -11.43
CA ASP A 103 2.29 -13.72 -11.37
C ASP A 103 1.76 -13.21 -10.03
N ALA A 104 2.41 -13.60 -8.92
CA ALA A 104 2.07 -13.12 -7.58
C ALA A 104 2.27 -11.60 -7.43
N ALA A 105 3.41 -11.07 -7.90
CA ALA A 105 3.69 -9.64 -7.86
C ALA A 105 2.74 -8.85 -8.77
N VAL A 106 2.50 -9.29 -10.00
CA VAL A 106 1.56 -8.65 -10.93
C VAL A 106 0.15 -8.65 -10.35
N LYS A 107 -0.33 -9.77 -9.81
CA LYS A 107 -1.63 -9.85 -9.14
C LYS A 107 -1.72 -8.86 -7.97
N SER A 108 -0.70 -8.80 -7.11
CA SER A 108 -0.65 -7.86 -5.99
C SER A 108 -0.70 -6.40 -6.46
N MET A 109 0.15 -6.01 -7.41
CA MET A 109 0.25 -4.63 -7.92
C MET A 109 -1.01 -4.18 -8.68
N THR A 110 -1.68 -5.10 -9.38
CA THR A 110 -2.89 -4.78 -10.17
C THR A 110 -4.21 -4.89 -9.40
N THR A 111 -4.17 -5.36 -8.16
CA THR A 111 -5.34 -5.37 -7.26
C THR A 111 -5.56 -3.97 -6.70
N LEU A 112 -6.75 -3.39 -6.87
CA LEU A 112 -7.05 -2.06 -6.32
C LEU A 112 -7.21 -2.08 -4.79
N ASN A 113 -6.81 -1.00 -4.11
CA ASN A 113 -7.18 -0.74 -2.71
C ASN A 113 -8.65 -0.29 -2.55
N LYS A 114 -9.44 -0.30 -3.65
CA LYS A 114 -10.85 0.11 -3.72
C LYS A 114 -11.69 -0.58 -2.65
N THR A 115 -11.74 -1.91 -2.68
CA THR A 115 -12.57 -2.71 -1.76
C THR A 115 -12.20 -2.47 -0.31
N ALA A 116 -10.90 -2.36 0.02
CA ALA A 116 -10.46 -2.03 1.36
C ALA A 116 -10.96 -0.65 1.80
N GLY A 117 -10.83 0.35 0.93
CA GLY A 117 -11.35 1.70 1.16
C GLY A 117 -12.87 1.74 1.38
N GLU A 118 -13.63 0.97 0.59
CA GLU A 118 -15.10 0.86 0.74
C GLU A 118 -15.50 0.19 2.05
N VAL A 119 -14.80 -0.87 2.46
CA VAL A 119 -15.06 -1.56 3.74
C VAL A 119 -14.78 -0.65 4.93
N ILE A 120 -13.68 0.11 4.88
CA ILE A 120 -13.25 1.02 5.95
C ILE A 120 -14.19 2.23 6.07
N THR A 121 -14.48 2.88 4.94
CA THR A 121 -15.30 4.10 4.92
C THR A 121 -16.80 3.81 4.94
N GLY A 122 -17.18 2.58 4.59
CA GLY A 122 -18.56 2.16 4.46
C GLY A 122 -19.32 2.80 3.29
N VAL A 123 -18.61 3.46 2.38
CA VAL A 123 -19.16 4.10 1.19
C VAL A 123 -18.78 3.23 0.00
N ARG A 124 -19.77 2.73 -0.76
CA ARG A 124 -19.48 2.02 -2.01
C ARG A 124 -19.22 3.04 -3.12
N THR A 125 -18.33 2.72 -4.06
CA THR A 125 -18.07 3.61 -5.19
C THR A 125 -19.29 3.82 -6.09
N SER A 126 -20.22 2.86 -6.08
CA SER A 126 -21.47 2.87 -6.82
C SER A 126 -22.59 3.68 -6.19
N ASP A 127 -22.44 4.19 -4.96
CA ASP A 127 -23.46 5.01 -4.32
C ASP A 127 -23.48 6.41 -4.93
N ALA A 128 -24.36 6.62 -5.92
CA ALA A 128 -24.53 7.87 -6.66
C ALA A 128 -25.11 9.03 -5.82
N HIS A 129 -25.53 8.77 -4.57
CA HIS A 129 -26.15 9.75 -3.69
C HIS A 129 -25.33 9.92 -2.42
N VAL A 130 -24.61 11.04 -2.30
CA VAL A 130 -24.14 11.56 -1.02
C VAL A 130 -25.34 12.18 -0.30
N GLY A 131 -26.28 11.33 0.10
CA GLY A 131 -27.41 11.69 0.95
C GLY A 131 -27.15 11.21 2.36
N ALA A 132 -27.49 12.04 3.35
CA ALA A 132 -27.46 11.69 4.76
C ALA A 132 -28.44 10.54 5.07
N GLY A 133 -28.03 9.31 4.78
CA GLY A 133 -28.67 8.09 5.25
C GLY A 133 -28.20 7.75 6.66
N ALA A 134 -29.08 7.12 7.45
CA ALA A 134 -28.90 6.76 8.85
C ALA A 134 -27.53 6.11 9.16
N PRO A 135 -26.97 6.30 10.38
CA PRO A 135 -25.72 5.66 10.80
C PRO A 135 -25.96 4.15 10.85
N THR A 136 -25.55 3.48 9.78
CA THR A 136 -25.38 2.03 9.78
C THR A 136 -23.97 1.72 10.29
N ARG A 137 -23.69 0.48 10.69
CA ARG A 137 -22.41 -0.04 11.26
C ARG A 137 -21.12 0.42 10.54
N THR A 138 -21.26 0.98 9.35
CA THR A 138 -20.27 1.64 8.51
C THR A 138 -19.71 2.96 9.06
N ALA A 139 -20.51 3.79 9.74
CA ALA A 139 -19.99 5.01 10.38
C ALA A 139 -19.11 4.72 11.61
N GLU A 140 -19.43 3.63 12.32
CA GLU A 140 -18.67 3.14 13.47
C GLU A 140 -17.31 2.59 13.05
N ARG A 141 -17.23 1.88 11.90
CA ARG A 141 -15.94 1.37 11.38
C ARG A 141 -14.97 2.47 10.97
N SER A 142 -15.46 3.52 10.30
CA SER A 142 -14.60 4.62 9.89
C SER A 142 -14.10 5.46 11.08
N SER A 143 -14.85 5.49 12.19
CA SER A 143 -14.43 6.21 13.40
C SER A 143 -13.47 5.38 14.26
N ALA A 144 -13.49 4.06 14.15
CA ALA A 144 -12.53 3.16 14.78
C ALA A 144 -11.15 3.17 14.12
N VAL A 145 -11.03 3.63 12.87
CA VAL A 145 -9.74 3.79 12.19
C VAL A 145 -9.16 5.16 12.50
N HIS A 146 -8.03 5.16 13.21
CA HIS A 146 -7.39 6.37 13.70
C HIS A 146 -6.34 6.93 12.74
N ALA A 147 -5.69 6.08 11.95
CA ALA A 147 -4.76 6.50 10.89
C ALA A 147 -4.75 5.50 9.74
N LEU A 148 -4.46 5.97 8.54
CA LEU A 148 -4.40 5.15 7.33
C LEU A 148 -3.41 5.74 6.32
N THR A 149 -2.58 4.88 5.74
CA THR A 149 -1.72 5.22 4.61
C THR A 149 -1.55 4.02 3.69
N ASP A 150 -1.13 4.23 2.45
CA ASP A 150 -0.73 3.19 1.53
C ASP A 150 0.79 2.99 1.54
N VAL A 151 1.23 1.73 1.64
CA VAL A 151 2.64 1.38 1.61
C VAL A 151 3.10 1.31 0.16
N THR A 152 3.89 2.30 -0.25
CA THR A 152 4.40 2.44 -1.62
C THR A 152 5.93 2.52 -1.67
N GLY A 153 6.50 3.51 -2.37
CA GLY A 153 7.93 3.59 -2.72
C GLY A 153 8.88 3.66 -1.53
N PHE A 154 8.42 4.09 -0.34
CA PHE A 154 9.23 4.14 0.87
C PHE A 154 9.29 2.83 1.67
N GLY A 155 8.60 1.78 1.20
CA GLY A 155 8.50 0.51 1.91
C GLY A 155 7.69 0.62 3.21
N LEU A 156 7.51 -0.51 3.89
CA LEU A 156 6.68 -0.58 5.10
C LEU A 156 7.22 0.35 6.19
N ILE A 157 8.52 0.29 6.46
CA ILE A 157 9.15 1.06 7.53
C ILE A 157 9.16 2.56 7.24
N GLY A 158 9.36 2.98 5.98
CA GLY A 158 9.32 4.39 5.62
C GLY A 158 7.95 5.02 5.87
N HIS A 159 6.88 4.33 5.45
CA HIS A 159 5.49 4.77 5.70
C HIS A 159 5.08 4.65 7.18
N ALA A 160 5.51 3.59 7.86
CA ALA A 160 5.32 3.44 9.30
C ALA A 160 6.01 4.56 10.10
N ARG A 161 7.21 4.98 9.69
CA ARG A 161 7.92 6.11 10.28
C ARG A 161 7.12 7.40 10.18
N GLU A 162 6.56 7.70 9.01
CA GLU A 162 5.71 8.89 8.85
C GLU A 162 4.52 8.86 9.80
N MET A 163 3.82 7.71 9.86
CA MET A 163 2.66 7.55 10.74
C MET A 163 3.01 7.70 12.23
N ALA A 164 4.09 7.05 12.66
CA ALA A 164 4.56 7.09 14.04
C ALA A 164 4.96 8.52 14.46
N LEU A 165 5.74 9.21 13.61
CA LEU A 165 6.20 10.57 13.89
C LEU A 165 5.05 11.58 13.87
N ALA A 166 4.13 11.47 12.91
CA ALA A 166 3.01 12.40 12.79
C ALA A 166 2.01 12.25 13.94
N SER A 167 1.86 11.03 14.48
CA SER A 167 0.93 10.71 15.57
C SER A 167 1.55 10.77 16.96
N ASP A 168 2.86 10.99 17.04
CA ASP A 168 3.65 10.95 18.30
C ASP A 168 3.49 9.64 19.09
N VAL A 169 3.67 8.51 18.40
CA VAL A 169 3.56 7.15 18.96
C VAL A 169 4.76 6.29 18.56
N SER A 170 4.84 5.09 19.13
CA SER A 170 5.75 4.04 18.67
C SER A 170 4.98 2.88 18.06
N LEU A 171 5.59 2.17 17.11
CA LEU A 171 4.96 1.04 16.41
C LEU A 171 5.75 -0.24 16.67
N VAL A 172 5.04 -1.33 16.96
CA VAL A 172 5.63 -2.67 17.07
C VAL A 172 5.07 -3.53 15.94
N PHE A 173 5.95 -4.11 15.13
CA PHE A 173 5.60 -5.10 14.12
C PHE A 173 5.99 -6.49 14.57
N HIS A 174 5.11 -7.47 14.36
CA HIS A 174 5.40 -8.88 14.61
C HIS A 174 5.91 -9.54 13.34
N ALA A 175 7.20 -9.84 13.29
CA ALA A 175 7.91 -10.39 12.14
C ALA A 175 7.19 -11.58 11.51
N ALA A 176 6.76 -12.55 12.33
CA ALA A 176 6.05 -13.74 11.86
C ALA A 176 4.69 -13.46 11.19
N LYS A 177 4.08 -12.30 11.43
CA LYS A 177 2.77 -11.93 10.87
C LYS A 177 2.87 -11.11 9.58
N ILE A 178 4.05 -10.61 9.22
CA ILE A 178 4.22 -9.75 8.05
C ILE A 178 4.02 -10.59 6.78
N PRO A 179 3.00 -10.29 5.96
CA PRO A 179 2.74 -11.06 4.76
C PRO A 179 3.81 -10.79 3.70
N LEU A 180 4.37 -11.84 3.12
CA LEU A 180 5.42 -11.78 2.09
C LEU A 180 4.93 -12.45 0.80
N LEU A 181 5.27 -11.85 -0.33
CA LEU A 181 5.04 -12.48 -1.63
C LEU A 181 5.92 -13.71 -1.78
N GLU A 182 5.41 -14.72 -2.49
CA GLU A 182 6.22 -15.87 -2.87
C GLU A 182 7.50 -15.42 -3.59
N GLY A 183 8.64 -15.94 -3.17
CA GLY A 183 9.95 -15.60 -3.73
C GLY A 183 10.57 -14.31 -3.23
N ALA A 184 9.89 -13.49 -2.43
CA ALA A 184 10.44 -12.20 -1.98
C ALA A 184 11.74 -12.38 -1.16
N LEU A 185 11.76 -13.32 -0.21
CA LEU A 185 12.97 -13.64 0.57
C LEU A 185 14.05 -14.26 -0.31
N ASP A 186 13.68 -15.10 -1.27
CA ASP A 186 14.64 -15.73 -2.20
C ASP A 186 15.29 -14.67 -3.12
N CYS A 187 14.53 -13.66 -3.54
CA CYS A 187 15.08 -12.53 -4.29
C CYS A 187 16.10 -11.76 -3.46
N VAL A 188 15.86 -11.55 -2.17
CA VAL A 188 16.83 -10.90 -1.28
C VAL A 188 18.09 -11.75 -1.11
N ARG A 189 17.95 -13.07 -0.89
CA ARG A 189 19.10 -14.01 -0.82
C ARG A 189 19.94 -14.01 -2.08
N ALA A 190 19.31 -13.83 -3.23
CA ALA A 190 19.96 -13.72 -4.53
C ALA A 190 20.47 -12.31 -4.87
N ASP A 191 20.53 -11.40 -3.89
CA ASP A 191 21.01 -10.01 -4.04
C ASP A 191 20.24 -9.19 -5.11
N ASN A 192 18.94 -9.45 -5.25
CA ASN A 192 18.04 -8.66 -6.09
C ASN A 192 17.52 -7.43 -5.33
N ILE A 193 18.45 -6.57 -4.90
CA ILE A 193 18.15 -5.40 -4.08
C ILE A 193 17.99 -4.15 -4.98
N PRO A 194 16.79 -3.52 -5.03
CA PRO A 194 16.62 -2.29 -5.78
C PRO A 194 17.33 -1.11 -5.10
N GLY A 195 17.81 -0.14 -5.88
CA GLY A 195 18.47 1.06 -5.34
C GLY A 195 17.60 1.83 -4.35
N GLY A 196 16.29 1.91 -4.60
CA GLY A 196 15.33 2.56 -3.70
C GLY A 196 15.26 1.93 -2.31
N LEU A 197 15.51 0.62 -2.18
CA LEU A 197 15.53 -0.06 -0.88
C LEU A 197 16.67 0.47 -0.01
N LYS A 198 17.87 0.64 -0.59
CA LYS A 198 19.03 1.18 0.14
C LYS A 198 18.75 2.59 0.65
N ALA A 199 18.19 3.45 -0.20
CA ALA A 199 17.78 4.80 0.18
C ALA A 199 16.71 4.79 1.30
N ASN A 200 15.72 3.90 1.21
CA ASN A 200 14.69 3.75 2.25
C ASN A 200 15.29 3.31 3.60
N ARG A 201 16.26 2.40 3.57
CA ARG A 201 16.98 1.93 4.76
C ARG A 201 17.77 3.07 5.40
N GLU A 202 18.58 3.79 4.63
CA GLU A 202 19.33 4.96 5.11
C GLU A 202 18.40 6.03 5.73
N PHE A 203 17.23 6.23 5.13
CA PHE A 203 16.24 7.21 5.57
C PHE A 203 15.57 6.86 6.92
N ALA A 204 15.28 5.59 7.18
CA ALA A 204 14.38 5.20 8.27
C ALA A 204 14.97 4.24 9.31
N GLU A 205 16.04 3.49 9.01
CA GLU A 205 16.55 2.44 9.89
C GLU A 205 17.04 2.96 11.25
N CYS A 206 17.50 4.21 11.33
CA CYS A 206 17.95 4.83 12.59
C CYS A 206 16.88 4.92 13.69
N LEU A 207 15.61 4.68 13.35
CA LEU A 207 14.49 4.68 14.28
C LEU A 207 13.98 3.27 14.62
N VAL A 208 14.62 2.23 14.07
CA VAL A 208 14.18 0.83 14.16
C VAL A 208 15.09 0.04 15.09
N GLU A 209 14.49 -0.76 15.96
CA GLU A 209 15.15 -1.83 16.70
C GLU A 209 14.57 -3.18 16.26
N TYR A 210 15.44 -4.19 16.14
CA TYR A 210 15.04 -5.55 15.85
C TYR A 210 15.30 -6.41 17.09
N GLU A 211 14.33 -7.24 17.46
CA GLU A 211 14.59 -8.30 18.45
C GLU A 211 15.57 -9.34 17.89
N ASP A 212 16.18 -10.09 18.80
CA ASP A 212 17.08 -11.18 18.44
C ASP A 212 16.34 -12.24 17.63
N GLY A 213 17.04 -12.80 16.63
CA GLY A 213 16.51 -13.89 15.79
C GLY A 213 15.74 -13.45 14.55
N ILE A 214 15.48 -12.14 14.35
CA ILE A 214 14.94 -11.65 13.08
C ILE A 214 16.00 -11.82 11.98
N CYS A 215 15.67 -12.57 10.92
CA CYS A 215 16.59 -12.80 9.80
C CYS A 215 16.83 -11.53 8.97
N ASP A 216 18.03 -11.40 8.40
CA ASP A 216 18.44 -10.19 7.67
C ASP A 216 17.64 -10.00 6.38
N GLU A 217 17.13 -11.08 5.78
CA GLU A 217 16.27 -10.97 4.61
C GLU A 217 14.95 -10.29 4.94
N LEU A 218 14.34 -10.62 6.08
CA LEU A 218 13.14 -9.93 6.53
C LEU A 218 13.45 -8.47 6.84
N LYS A 219 14.52 -8.19 7.62
CA LYS A 219 14.96 -6.81 7.90
C LYS A 219 15.10 -6.00 6.61
N THR A 220 15.59 -6.64 5.54
CA THR A 220 15.75 -6.02 4.22
C THR A 220 14.43 -5.77 3.51
N ILE A 221 13.52 -6.74 3.47
CA ILE A 221 12.21 -6.58 2.81
C ILE A 221 11.38 -5.45 3.43
N LEU A 222 11.55 -5.17 4.73
CA LEU A 222 10.81 -4.09 5.39
C LEU A 222 11.04 -2.69 4.79
N PHE A 223 12.14 -2.50 4.05
CA PHE A 223 12.47 -1.26 3.32
C PHE A 223 12.25 -1.37 1.80
N ASP A 224 11.80 -2.53 1.31
CA ASP A 224 11.59 -2.74 -0.12
C ASP A 224 10.53 -1.77 -0.66
N PRO A 225 10.81 -0.98 -1.72
CA PRO A 225 9.83 -0.13 -2.36
C PRO A 225 8.67 -0.98 -2.90
N GLN A 226 7.44 -0.64 -2.51
CA GLN A 226 6.25 -1.32 -2.99
C GLN A 226 5.62 -0.53 -4.14
N THR A 227 5.54 -1.13 -5.33
CA THR A 227 4.71 -0.55 -6.40
C THR A 227 3.25 -0.93 -6.13
N ALA A 228 2.35 0.05 -6.01
CA ALA A 228 0.93 -0.17 -5.74
C ALA A 228 0.65 -1.13 -4.56
N GLY A 229 1.34 -0.92 -3.43
CA GLY A 229 1.19 -1.77 -2.25
C GLY A 229 -0.16 -1.62 -1.52
N GLY A 230 -0.23 -2.25 -0.35
CA GLY A 230 -1.45 -2.30 0.46
C GLY A 230 -1.64 -1.09 1.36
N LEU A 231 -2.72 -1.09 2.13
CA LEU A 231 -2.99 -0.10 3.15
C LEU A 231 -2.40 -0.56 4.48
N LEU A 232 -1.70 0.34 5.19
CA LEU A 232 -1.35 0.24 6.59
C LEU A 232 -2.39 1.03 7.40
N ILE A 233 -3.05 0.35 8.33
CA ILE A 233 -4.24 0.84 9.03
C ILE A 233 -4.00 0.76 10.53
N SER A 234 -4.15 1.88 11.24
CA SER A 234 -4.20 1.93 12.71
C SER A 234 -5.67 1.93 13.14
N VAL A 235 -6.08 0.93 13.91
CA VAL A 235 -7.48 0.74 14.32
C VAL A 235 -7.59 0.43 15.80
N ALA A 236 -8.63 0.93 16.46
CA ALA A 236 -8.94 0.62 17.85
C ALA A 236 -8.97 -0.90 18.10
N SER A 237 -8.43 -1.33 19.26
CA SER A 237 -8.20 -2.73 19.59
C SER A 237 -9.46 -3.60 19.53
N GLU A 238 -10.56 -3.07 20.06
CA GLU A 238 -11.88 -3.67 20.14
C GLU A 238 -12.53 -3.86 18.76
N ASN A 239 -12.10 -3.09 17.75
CA ASN A 239 -12.62 -3.16 16.38
C ASN A 239 -11.70 -3.92 15.41
N SER A 240 -10.45 -4.22 15.80
CA SER A 240 -9.46 -4.88 14.93
C SER A 240 -9.96 -6.21 14.35
N ALA A 241 -10.53 -7.07 15.20
CA ALA A 241 -11.02 -8.38 14.78
C ALA A 241 -12.21 -8.28 13.82
N GLU A 242 -13.15 -7.38 14.10
CA GLU A 242 -14.31 -7.15 13.24
C GLU A 242 -13.88 -6.59 11.87
N LEU A 243 -13.01 -5.57 11.84
CA LEU A 243 -12.54 -4.95 10.61
C LEU A 243 -11.74 -5.96 9.77
N THR A 244 -10.85 -6.73 10.40
CA THR A 244 -10.10 -7.80 9.73
C THR A 244 -11.03 -8.83 9.10
N GLY A 245 -12.06 -9.27 9.85
CA GLY A 245 -13.08 -10.19 9.35
C GLY A 245 -13.86 -9.63 8.16
N ALA A 246 -14.26 -8.35 8.23
CA ALA A 246 -14.97 -7.68 7.15
C ALA A 246 -14.13 -7.53 5.88
N LEU A 247 -12.84 -7.18 6.02
CA LEU A 247 -11.90 -7.09 4.90
C LEU A 247 -11.71 -8.46 4.23
N LYS A 248 -11.49 -9.51 5.02
CA LYS A 248 -11.36 -10.88 4.50
C LYS A 248 -12.63 -11.38 3.81
N ALA A 249 -13.79 -11.12 4.38
CA ALA A 249 -15.08 -11.47 3.78
C ALA A 249 -15.31 -10.76 2.43
N ALA A 250 -14.74 -9.56 2.26
CA ALA A 250 -14.75 -8.82 1.00
C ALA A 250 -13.60 -9.21 0.03
N GLY A 251 -12.82 -10.25 0.35
CA GLY A 251 -11.72 -10.74 -0.47
C GLY A 251 -10.41 -9.96 -0.33
N VAL A 252 -10.30 -9.05 0.64
CA VAL A 252 -9.05 -8.34 0.96
C VAL A 252 -8.25 -9.18 1.97
N PRO A 253 -7.01 -9.61 1.68
CA PRO A 253 -6.22 -10.48 2.55
C PRO A 253 -5.58 -9.70 3.71
N ALA A 254 -6.40 -9.05 4.53
CA ALA A 254 -5.94 -8.24 5.66
C ALA A 254 -5.34 -9.11 6.76
N VAL A 255 -4.20 -8.67 7.31
CA VAL A 255 -3.50 -9.32 8.42
C VAL A 255 -3.20 -8.28 9.48
N GLU A 256 -3.43 -8.61 10.75
CA GLU A 256 -2.91 -7.81 11.85
C GLU A 256 -1.41 -8.08 12.00
N ILE A 257 -0.59 -7.08 11.76
CA ILE A 257 0.88 -7.20 11.71
C ILE A 257 1.57 -6.58 12.91
N GLY A 258 0.84 -5.96 13.84
CA GLY A 258 1.46 -5.19 14.91
C GLY A 258 0.48 -4.41 15.77
N GLU A 259 1.04 -3.50 16.54
CA GLU A 259 0.33 -2.63 17.48
C GLU A 259 1.02 -1.29 17.65
N VAL A 260 0.28 -0.33 18.21
CA VAL A 260 0.74 1.02 18.49
C VAL A 260 0.91 1.18 20.00
N LEU A 261 2.05 1.72 20.40
CA LEU A 261 2.41 1.99 21.80
C LEU A 261 2.52 3.49 22.05
N ALA A 262 2.48 3.87 23.33
CA ALA A 262 2.92 5.19 23.74
C ALA A 262 4.36 5.44 23.26
N ARG A 263 4.70 6.70 22.97
CA ARG A 263 5.99 7.05 22.36
C ARG A 263 7.17 6.57 23.21
N THR A 264 8.05 5.79 22.60
CA THR A 264 9.32 5.29 23.18
C THR A 264 10.51 5.55 22.25
N LYS A 265 11.70 5.17 22.73
CA LYS A 265 12.89 4.94 21.90
C LYS A 265 13.24 3.45 21.98
N PRO A 266 13.38 2.73 20.86
CA PRO A 266 13.18 3.16 19.47
C PRO A 266 11.73 3.59 19.17
N VAL A 267 11.52 4.24 18.03
CA VAL A 267 10.17 4.61 17.55
C VAL A 267 9.49 3.42 16.90
N ILE A 268 10.24 2.57 16.22
CA ILE A 268 9.73 1.35 15.60
C ILE A 268 10.49 0.16 16.18
N ARG A 269 9.77 -0.89 16.57
CA ARG A 269 10.35 -2.18 16.96
C ARG A 269 9.81 -3.29 16.06
N VAL A 270 10.68 -4.20 15.67
CA VAL A 270 10.31 -5.44 14.98
C VAL A 270 10.54 -6.58 15.96
N ALA A 271 9.44 -7.09 16.50
CA ALA A 271 9.40 -8.20 17.43
C ALA A 271 9.29 -9.55 16.70
N SER A 272 9.75 -10.61 17.36
CA SER A 272 9.69 -12.00 16.84
C SER A 272 8.28 -12.53 16.62
#